data_AF-J3HMA6-F1
#
_entry.id   AF-J3HMA6-F1
#
_cell.length_a   1.000
_cell.length_b   1.000
_cell.length_c   1.000
_cell.angle_alpha   90.00
_cell.angle_beta   90.00
_cell.angle_gamma   90.00
#
_symmetry.space_group_name_H-M   'P 1'
#
loop_
_entity.id
_entity.type
_entity.pdbx_description
1 polymer ?
#
loop_
_entity_poly.entity_id
_entity_poly.type
_entity_poly.pdbx_seq_one_letter_code
_entity_poly.pdbx_strand_id
1 'polypeptide(L)'
;MFVKNSKISIFFTLAMIVSPASASDKNQIMDALKSFGDGAEAQRLEYKVSSLIESGDQIGLKKLSEQIREKDGALLEAITAAAQSENKKDMAEISLSMGSCHHANIAIRVFALMLSEDGARPVIRNQLIMVDGSKIDDYFAESMWRCEHIRRLPPNMPKIGSRCIMTGAGCNDDPDMEMNPTFRPEPH
;
A
#
# COMPACT_ATOMS: atom_id res chain seq x y z
N MET A 1 -9.41 -13.84 -47.66
CA MET A 1 -10.30 -13.02 -46.81
C MET A 1 -9.47 -12.43 -45.69
N PHE A 2 -9.26 -11.12 -45.73
CA PHE A 2 -8.67 -10.34 -44.65
C PHE A 2 -9.74 -10.08 -43.60
N VAL A 3 -9.50 -10.43 -42.33
CA VAL A 3 -10.03 -9.66 -41.20
C VAL A 3 -8.85 -9.37 -40.27
N LYS A 4 -8.34 -8.16 -40.47
CA LYS A 4 -7.42 -7.42 -39.61
C LYS A 4 -8.31 -6.72 -38.59
N ASN A 5 -8.10 -6.90 -37.29
CA ASN A 5 -8.61 -6.04 -36.22
C ASN A 5 -8.00 -6.53 -34.88
N SER A 6 -7.51 -5.72 -33.97
CA SER A 6 -6.98 -4.36 -33.99
C SER A 6 -6.22 -4.23 -32.67
N LYS A 7 -5.06 -3.57 -32.69
CA LYS A 7 -4.26 -3.32 -31.50
C LYS A 7 -5.04 -2.45 -30.51
N ILE A 8 -5.15 -2.87 -29.25
CA ILE A 8 -5.40 -1.94 -28.14
C ILE A 8 -4.33 -2.21 -27.09
N SER A 9 -3.15 -1.64 -27.35
CA SER A 9 -2.14 -1.38 -26.33
C SER A 9 -2.68 -0.21 -25.51
N ILE A 10 -3.14 -0.47 -24.30
CA ILE A 10 -3.68 0.56 -23.40
C ILE A 10 -2.49 1.42 -22.95
N PHE A 11 -2.24 2.49 -23.71
CA PHE A 11 -1.47 3.62 -23.25
C PHE A 11 -2.30 4.35 -22.20
N PHE A 12 -1.81 4.40 -20.96
CA PHE A 12 -2.28 5.31 -19.93
C PHE A 12 -1.96 6.75 -20.38
N THR A 13 -2.80 7.34 -21.22
CA THR A 13 -2.79 8.80 -21.46
C THR A 13 -3.53 9.48 -20.33
N LEU A 14 -2.80 9.74 -19.25
CA LEU A 14 -3.15 10.72 -18.24
C LEU A 14 -3.17 12.09 -18.93
N ALA A 15 -4.36 12.63 -19.19
CA ALA A 15 -4.50 13.97 -19.73
C ALA A 15 -4.02 14.98 -18.68
N MET A 16 -2.85 15.53 -18.97
CA MET A 16 -2.15 16.61 -18.29
C MET A 16 -3.06 17.76 -17.83
N ILE A 17 -3.27 17.86 -16.52
CA ILE A 17 -3.13 19.16 -15.86
C ILE A 17 -1.65 19.21 -15.48
N VAL A 18 -0.87 19.93 -16.28
CA VAL A 18 0.52 20.25 -15.95
C VAL A 18 0.49 21.28 -14.82
N SER A 19 0.18 20.84 -13.61
CA SER A 19 0.92 21.39 -12.49
C SER A 19 2.38 21.08 -12.81
N PRO A 20 3.31 22.05 -12.72
CA PRO A 20 4.72 21.67 -12.74
C PRO A 20 4.83 20.55 -11.72
N ALA A 21 5.37 19.40 -12.13
CA ALA A 21 5.80 18.39 -11.18
C ALA A 21 6.83 19.13 -10.33
N SER A 22 6.37 19.72 -9.23
CA SER A 22 7.22 20.39 -8.28
C SER A 22 8.07 19.25 -7.76
N ALA A 23 9.30 19.19 -8.24
CA ALA A 23 10.33 18.41 -7.58
C ALA A 23 10.41 18.98 -6.17
N SER A 24 9.61 18.42 -5.26
CA SER A 24 9.67 18.80 -3.86
C SER A 24 11.10 18.52 -3.43
N ASP A 25 11.75 19.54 -2.88
CA ASP A 25 13.08 19.38 -2.31
C ASP A 25 13.02 18.22 -1.29
N LYS A 26 14.02 17.35 -1.30
CA LYS A 26 14.17 16.23 -0.36
C LYS A 26 13.84 16.65 1.07
N ASN A 27 14.26 17.84 1.49
CA ASN A 27 13.98 18.38 2.82
C ASN A 27 12.47 18.55 3.09
N GLN A 28 11.71 18.99 2.09
CA GLN A 28 10.25 19.09 2.18
C GLN A 28 9.60 17.72 2.31
N ILE A 29 10.09 16.72 1.56
CA ILE A 29 9.62 15.33 1.67
C ILE A 29 9.89 14.82 3.09
N MET A 30 11.11 15.00 3.61
CA MET A 30 11.49 14.57 4.94
C MET A 30 10.67 15.26 6.05
N ASP A 31 10.39 16.55 5.92
CA ASP A 31 9.56 17.27 6.88
C ASP A 31 8.10 16.80 6.85
N ALA A 32 7.54 16.61 5.65
CA ALA A 32 6.18 16.13 5.50
C ALA A 32 6.01 14.68 6.01
N LEU A 33 7.03 13.84 5.83
CA LEU A 33 7.08 12.46 6.35
C LEU A 33 6.96 12.37 7.87
N LYS A 34 7.32 13.41 8.63
CA LYS A 34 7.16 13.39 10.10
C LYS A 34 5.74 13.04 10.53
N SER A 35 4.74 13.51 9.77
CA SER A 35 3.33 13.23 10.03
C SER A 35 2.96 11.74 9.87
N PHE A 36 3.73 11.00 9.06
CA PHE A 36 3.52 9.57 8.83
C PHE A 36 4.23 8.70 9.88
N GLY A 37 4.97 9.28 10.82
CA GLY A 37 5.59 8.55 11.93
C GLY A 37 4.62 8.13 13.04
N ASP A 38 3.35 8.55 12.97
CA ASP A 38 2.31 8.20 13.96
C ASP A 38 1.65 6.87 13.61
N GLY A 39 2.04 5.80 14.31
CA GLY A 39 1.46 4.47 14.10
C GLY A 39 -0.01 4.34 14.55
N ALA A 40 -0.48 5.16 15.50
CA ALA A 40 -1.89 5.14 15.89
C ALA A 40 -2.78 5.65 14.75
N GLU A 41 -2.28 6.59 13.94
CA GLU A 41 -2.97 7.02 12.73
C GLU A 41 -3.09 5.89 11.70
N ALA A 42 -2.05 5.08 11.52
CA ALA A 42 -2.11 3.92 10.63
C ALA A 42 -3.16 2.89 11.10
N GLN A 43 -3.24 2.58 12.40
CA GLN A 43 -4.29 1.70 12.96
C GLN A 43 -5.70 2.25 12.73
N ARG A 44 -5.90 3.56 12.95
CA ARG A 44 -7.19 4.20 12.70
C ARG A 44 -7.59 4.12 11.23
N LEU A 45 -6.62 4.32 10.33
CA LEU A 45 -6.89 4.24 8.90
C LEU A 45 -7.16 2.80 8.47
N GLU A 46 -6.44 1.81 8.99
CA GLU A 46 -6.72 0.38 8.78
C GLU A 46 -8.15 0.02 9.20
N TYR A 47 -8.55 0.43 10.40
CA TYR A 47 -9.91 0.19 10.89
C TYR A 47 -10.96 0.82 9.98
N LYS A 48 -10.74 2.07 9.57
CA LYS A 48 -11.68 2.79 8.69
C LYS A 48 -11.79 2.12 7.32
N VAL A 49 -10.66 1.76 6.72
CA VAL A 49 -10.61 1.08 5.42
C VAL A 49 -11.29 -0.29 5.50
N SER A 50 -10.93 -1.11 6.49
CA SER A 50 -11.51 -2.45 6.66
C SER A 50 -13.02 -2.40 6.90
N SER A 51 -13.50 -1.49 7.75
CA SER A 51 -14.94 -1.32 8.01
C SER A 51 -15.73 -0.92 6.75
N LEU A 52 -15.17 -0.06 5.89
CA LEU A 52 -15.80 0.33 4.64
C LEU A 52 -15.86 -0.84 3.64
N ILE A 53 -14.81 -1.67 3.59
CA ILE A 53 -14.77 -2.86 2.73
C ILE A 53 -15.76 -3.92 3.22
N GLU A 54 -15.75 -4.24 4.52
CA GLU A 54 -16.63 -5.23 5.15
C GLU A 54 -18.11 -4.86 4.98
N SER A 55 -18.44 -3.55 5.02
CA SER A 55 -19.80 -3.05 4.79
C SER A 55 -20.18 -2.86 3.31
N GLY A 56 -19.23 -2.99 2.39
CA GLY A 56 -19.43 -2.75 0.96
C GLY A 56 -19.66 -1.28 0.60
N ASP A 57 -19.28 -0.34 1.45
CA ASP A 57 -19.49 1.11 1.25
C ASP A 57 -18.46 1.71 0.27
N GLN A 58 -18.74 1.53 -1.02
CA GLN A 58 -17.92 2.07 -2.10
C GLN A 58 -17.91 3.61 -2.13
N ILE A 59 -19.00 4.25 -1.73
CA ILE A 59 -19.07 5.73 -1.68
C ILE A 59 -18.16 6.24 -0.57
N GLY A 60 -18.17 5.58 0.60
CA GLY A 60 -17.28 5.88 1.71
C GLY A 60 -15.80 5.64 1.38
N LEU A 61 -15.46 4.56 0.67
CA LEU A 61 -14.10 4.31 0.16
C LEU A 61 -13.64 5.42 -0.78
N LYS A 62 -14.50 5.81 -1.74
CA LYS A 62 -14.20 6.90 -2.67
C LYS A 62 -13.96 8.22 -1.91
N LYS A 63 -14.85 8.57 -0.97
CA LYS A 63 -14.69 9.78 -0.15
C LYS A 63 -13.42 9.76 0.69
N LEU A 64 -13.07 8.61 1.27
CA LEU A 64 -11.82 8.44 2.01
C LEU A 64 -10.60 8.66 1.09
N SER A 65 -10.63 8.09 -0.12
CA SER A 65 -9.56 8.25 -1.09
C SER A 65 -9.39 9.72 -1.51
N GLU A 66 -10.48 10.46 -1.71
CA GLU A 66 -10.46 11.89 -2.03
C GLU A 66 -9.82 12.70 -0.89
N GLN A 67 -10.16 12.40 0.36
CA GLN A 67 -9.53 13.03 1.54
C GLN A 67 -8.03 12.74 1.62
N ILE A 68 -7.60 11.52 1.29
CA ILE A 68 -6.18 11.15 1.24
C ILE A 68 -5.49 11.90 0.10
N ARG A 69 -6.08 11.98 -1.10
CA ARG A 69 -5.50 12.74 -2.23
C ARG A 69 -5.33 14.22 -1.88
N GLU A 70 -6.35 14.82 -1.27
CA GLU A 70 -6.32 16.24 -0.88
C GLU A 70 -5.23 16.52 0.17
N LYS A 71 -5.12 15.67 1.19
CA LYS A 71 -4.20 15.88 2.31
C LYS A 71 -2.76 15.45 2.00
N ASP A 72 -2.61 14.29 1.38
CA ASP A 72 -1.36 13.54 1.32
C ASP A 72 -0.89 13.27 -0.13
N GLY A 73 -1.71 13.59 -1.15
CA GLY A 73 -1.44 13.25 -2.55
C GLY A 73 -0.11 13.78 -3.08
N ALA A 74 0.17 15.06 -2.86
CA ALA A 74 1.42 15.68 -3.30
C ALA A 74 2.66 15.01 -2.67
N LEU A 75 2.59 14.61 -1.40
CA LEU A 75 3.69 13.90 -0.74
C LEU A 75 3.86 12.48 -1.32
N LEU A 76 2.77 11.75 -1.51
CA LEU A 76 2.80 10.40 -2.08
C LEU A 76 3.35 10.40 -3.52
N GLU A 77 2.98 11.40 -4.32
CA GLU A 77 3.53 11.63 -5.65
C GLU A 77 5.03 11.96 -5.59
N ALA A 78 5.46 12.83 -4.67
CA ALA A 78 6.86 13.18 -4.50
C ALA A 78 7.73 11.98 -4.07
N ILE A 79 7.24 11.14 -3.15
CA ILE A 79 7.93 9.89 -2.74
C ILE A 79 8.05 8.94 -3.93
N THR A 80 6.99 8.81 -4.74
CA THR A 80 6.99 7.94 -5.93
C THR A 80 7.95 8.45 -6.99
N ALA A 81 7.93 9.75 -7.28
CA ALA A 81 8.83 10.38 -8.23
C ALA A 81 10.29 10.24 -7.80
N ALA A 82 10.57 10.43 -6.50
CA ALA A 82 11.90 10.22 -5.96
C ALA A 82 12.32 8.74 -6.12
N ALA A 83 11.44 7.77 -5.83
CA ALA A 83 11.71 6.33 -5.99
C ALA A 83 12.09 5.94 -7.43
N GLN A 84 11.45 6.59 -8.40
CA GLN A 84 11.69 6.39 -9.83
C GLN A 84 12.89 7.17 -10.36
N SER A 85 13.37 8.17 -9.62
CA SER A 85 14.48 9.00 -10.06
C SER A 85 15.80 8.20 -10.20
N GLU A 86 16.65 8.65 -11.12
CA GLU A 86 18.01 8.13 -11.29
C GLU A 86 18.93 8.56 -10.13
N ASN A 87 18.59 9.64 -9.42
CA ASN A 87 19.29 10.06 -8.23
C ASN A 87 18.94 9.16 -7.03
N LYS A 88 19.64 8.03 -6.94
CA LYS A 88 19.46 7.04 -5.87
C LYS A 88 19.85 7.55 -4.48
N LYS A 89 20.64 8.63 -4.40
CA LYS A 89 21.11 9.18 -3.13
C LYS A 89 19.97 9.79 -2.33
N ASP A 90 19.14 10.62 -2.97
CA ASP A 90 18.03 11.27 -2.27
C ASP A 90 17.01 10.24 -1.76
N MET A 91 16.76 9.18 -2.54
CA MET A 91 15.92 8.08 -2.08
C MET A 91 16.52 7.24 -0.97
N ALA A 92 17.83 7.01 -1.00
CA ALA A 92 18.50 6.32 0.09
C ALA A 92 18.34 7.12 1.39
N GLU A 93 18.53 8.45 1.34
CA GLU A 93 18.38 9.32 2.51
C GLU A 93 16.93 9.39 3.01
N ILE A 94 15.94 9.52 2.10
CA ILE A 94 14.52 9.46 2.46
C ILE A 94 14.20 8.12 3.13
N SER A 95 14.64 7.00 2.54
CA SER A 95 14.38 5.66 3.07
C SER A 95 15.03 5.46 4.44
N LEU A 96 16.25 5.95 4.65
CA LEU A 96 16.95 5.90 5.93
C LEU A 96 16.28 6.74 7.03
N SER A 97 15.55 7.79 6.65
CA SER A 97 14.77 8.61 7.58
C SER A 97 13.45 7.97 8.01
N MET A 98 13.00 6.95 7.29
CA MET A 98 11.73 6.28 7.52
C MET A 98 11.91 5.04 8.41
N GLY A 99 10.95 4.87 9.33
CA GLY A 99 10.80 3.67 10.14
C GLY A 99 9.52 2.93 9.82
N SER A 100 9.29 1.78 10.45
CA SER A 100 8.14 0.90 10.17
C SER A 100 6.78 1.63 10.23
N CYS A 101 6.60 2.60 11.13
CA CYS A 101 5.35 3.38 11.20
C CYS A 101 5.13 4.29 9.99
N HIS A 102 6.20 4.84 9.41
CA HIS A 102 6.14 5.63 8.18
C HIS A 102 5.71 4.75 7.02
N HIS A 103 6.36 3.59 6.89
CA HIS A 103 6.02 2.60 5.87
C HIS A 103 4.57 2.13 6.00
N ALA A 104 4.10 1.82 7.22
CA ALA A 104 2.72 1.45 7.46
C ALA A 104 1.74 2.55 7.02
N ASN A 105 1.97 3.80 7.44
CA ASN A 105 1.14 4.95 7.07
C ASN A 105 1.07 5.19 5.56
N ILE A 106 2.20 5.07 4.85
CA ILE A 106 2.25 5.19 3.40
C ILE A 106 1.46 4.05 2.77
N ALA A 107 1.72 2.82 3.20
CA ALA A 107 1.12 1.62 2.63
C ALA A 107 -0.40 1.62 2.75
N ILE A 108 -0.96 1.96 3.93
CA ILE A 108 -2.42 1.98 4.10
C ILE A 108 -3.10 3.09 3.28
N ARG A 109 -2.42 4.22 3.04
CA ARG A 109 -2.92 5.28 2.17
C ARG A 109 -2.93 4.85 0.71
N VAL A 110 -1.83 4.26 0.24
CA VAL A 110 -1.73 3.71 -1.11
C VAL A 110 -2.79 2.62 -1.31
N PHE A 111 -2.94 1.71 -0.34
CA PHE A 111 -3.98 0.68 -0.36
C PHE A 111 -5.39 1.29 -0.50
N ALA A 112 -5.74 2.30 0.30
CA ALA A 112 -7.03 2.99 0.21
C ALA A 112 -7.23 3.70 -1.14
N LEU A 113 -6.19 4.30 -1.71
CA LEU A 113 -6.23 4.92 -3.04
C LEU A 113 -6.47 3.87 -4.14
N MET A 114 -5.78 2.73 -4.08
CA MET A 114 -5.95 1.65 -5.06
C MET A 114 -7.40 1.15 -5.09
N LEU A 115 -7.99 0.92 -3.92
CA LEU A 115 -9.38 0.42 -3.80
C LEU A 115 -10.44 1.39 -4.34
N SER A 116 -10.11 2.67 -4.51
CA SER A 116 -11.02 3.66 -5.10
C SER A 116 -11.02 3.65 -6.64
N GLU A 117 -10.04 2.99 -7.26
CA GLU A 117 -9.89 2.92 -8.70
C GLU A 117 -10.51 1.63 -9.23
N ASP A 118 -11.19 1.69 -10.39
CA ASP A 118 -11.99 0.59 -10.95
C ASP A 118 -11.22 -0.73 -11.21
N GLY A 119 -9.89 -0.71 -11.10
CA GLY A 119 -9.01 -1.85 -11.38
C GLY A 119 -8.61 -2.71 -10.17
N ALA A 120 -8.68 -2.20 -8.94
CA ALA A 120 -8.30 -2.98 -7.76
C ALA A 120 -9.54 -3.35 -6.94
N ARG A 121 -9.73 -4.65 -6.70
CA ARG A 121 -10.83 -5.15 -5.88
C ARG A 121 -10.27 -5.79 -4.62
N PRO A 122 -10.83 -5.46 -3.44
CA PRO A 122 -10.45 -6.14 -2.23
C PRO A 122 -10.98 -7.57 -2.30
N VAL A 123 -10.15 -8.52 -1.88
CA VAL A 123 -10.54 -9.91 -1.68
C VAL A 123 -10.42 -10.20 -0.19
N ILE A 124 -11.47 -10.81 0.37
CA ILE A 124 -11.47 -11.23 1.77
C ILE A 124 -11.16 -12.72 1.80
N ARG A 125 -10.03 -13.08 2.41
CA ARG A 125 -9.61 -14.47 2.61
C ARG A 125 -9.26 -14.67 4.08
N ASN A 126 -9.86 -15.66 4.74
CA ASN A 126 -9.63 -15.93 6.17
C ASN A 126 -9.77 -14.70 7.09
N GLN A 127 -10.78 -13.85 6.81
CA GLN A 127 -11.06 -12.59 7.53
C GLN A 127 -9.98 -11.50 7.38
N LEU A 128 -9.03 -11.68 6.47
CA LEU A 128 -8.02 -10.70 6.08
C LEU A 128 -8.39 -10.12 4.71
N ILE A 129 -8.17 -8.83 4.57
CA ILE A 129 -8.45 -8.07 3.36
C ILE A 129 -7.14 -7.93 2.59
N MET A 130 -7.19 -8.30 1.32
CA MET A 130 -6.05 -8.31 0.42
C MET A 130 -6.42 -7.64 -0.90
N VAL A 131 -5.42 -7.28 -1.71
CA VAL A 131 -5.65 -6.76 -3.06
C VAL A 131 -4.93 -7.67 -4.06
N ASP A 132 -5.72 -8.40 -4.86
CA ASP A 132 -5.17 -9.30 -5.87
C ASP A 132 -4.22 -8.57 -6.82
N GLY A 133 -3.05 -9.18 -7.08
CA GLY A 133 -2.03 -8.63 -7.99
C GLY A 133 -1.16 -7.52 -7.39
N SER A 134 -1.29 -7.24 -6.08
CA SER A 134 -0.43 -6.34 -5.32
C SER A 134 0.21 -7.05 -4.12
N LYS A 135 1.25 -6.45 -3.54
CA LYS A 135 1.85 -6.86 -2.26
C LYS A 135 1.74 -5.77 -1.20
N ILE A 136 0.95 -4.74 -1.46
CA ILE A 136 0.92 -3.53 -0.63
C ILE A 136 0.26 -3.81 0.73
N ASP A 137 -0.67 -4.76 0.77
CA ASP A 137 -1.34 -5.27 1.96
C ASP A 137 -0.39 -6.07 2.85
N ASP A 138 0.41 -6.98 2.28
CA ASP A 138 1.48 -7.66 3.02
C ASP A 138 2.53 -6.68 3.55
N TYR A 139 2.93 -5.73 2.72
CA TYR A 139 3.87 -4.69 3.12
C TYR A 139 3.33 -3.81 4.23
N PHE A 140 2.04 -3.45 4.18
CA PHE A 140 1.35 -2.77 5.27
C PHE A 140 1.36 -3.63 6.54
N ALA A 141 0.94 -4.88 6.45
CA ALA A 141 0.83 -5.81 7.57
C ALA A 141 2.17 -5.96 8.30
N GLU A 142 3.24 -6.24 7.56
CA GLU A 142 4.61 -6.35 8.09
C GLU A 142 5.06 -5.05 8.77
N SER A 143 4.86 -3.92 8.09
CA SER A 143 5.28 -2.60 8.58
C SER A 143 4.52 -2.20 9.84
N MET A 144 3.21 -2.46 9.88
CA MET A 144 2.35 -2.14 11.00
C MET A 144 2.70 -3.01 12.21
N TRP A 145 2.85 -4.32 12.01
CA TRP A 145 3.26 -5.23 13.08
C TRP A 145 4.58 -4.78 13.73
N ARG A 146 5.59 -4.44 12.92
CA ARG A 146 6.87 -3.89 13.43
C ARG A 146 6.68 -2.55 14.14
N CYS A 147 5.84 -1.66 13.59
CA CYS A 147 5.54 -0.37 14.20
C CYS A 147 4.92 -0.55 15.59
N GLU A 148 3.93 -1.43 15.74
CA GLU A 148 3.26 -1.71 17.01
C GLU A 148 4.23 -2.22 18.06
N HIS A 149 5.09 -3.18 17.68
CA HIS A 149 6.09 -3.75 18.59
C HIS A 149 7.13 -2.71 19.03
N ILE A 150 7.68 -1.94 18.09
CA ILE A 150 8.73 -0.95 18.38
C ILE A 150 8.17 0.21 19.21
N ARG A 151 6.96 0.68 18.88
CA ARG A 151 6.33 1.84 19.54
C ARG A 151 5.47 1.47 20.73
N ARG A 152 5.32 0.17 21.03
CA ARG A 152 4.45 -0.37 22.08
C ARG A 152 3.01 0.15 21.97
N LEU A 153 2.50 0.19 20.74
CA LEU A 153 1.10 0.54 20.50
C LEU A 153 0.21 -0.58 21.04
N PRO A 154 -1.06 -0.26 21.38
CA PRO A 154 -2.04 -1.29 21.68
C PRO A 154 -2.10 -2.29 20.52
N PRO A 155 -2.08 -3.61 20.81
CA PRO A 155 -2.12 -4.61 19.76
C PRO A 155 -3.43 -4.49 18.98
N ASN A 156 -3.33 -4.37 17.65
CA ASN A 156 -4.48 -4.49 16.77
C ASN A 156 -4.62 -5.94 16.30
N MET A 157 -5.85 -6.43 16.15
CA MET A 157 -6.06 -7.65 15.37
C MET A 157 -5.96 -7.23 13.90
N PRO A 158 -4.93 -7.67 13.16
CA PRO A 158 -4.72 -7.20 11.81
C PRO A 158 -5.87 -7.61 10.92
N LYS A 159 -6.29 -6.67 10.08
CA LYS A 159 -7.42 -6.79 9.15
C LYS A 159 -6.98 -6.83 7.69
N ILE A 160 -5.77 -6.38 7.39
CA ILE A 160 -5.23 -6.28 6.04
C ILE A 160 -3.94 -7.09 5.93
N GLY A 161 -3.75 -7.79 4.80
CA GLY A 161 -2.55 -8.57 4.48
C GLY A 161 -2.41 -9.91 5.22
N SER A 162 -1.22 -10.53 5.15
CA SER A 162 -0.97 -11.87 5.70
C SER A 162 -0.49 -11.94 7.16
N ARG A 163 -1.17 -12.77 7.96
CA ARG A 163 -0.74 -13.16 9.33
C ARG A 163 0.57 -13.93 9.38
N CYS A 164 0.86 -14.74 8.36
CA CYS A 164 2.12 -15.47 8.29
C CYS A 164 3.30 -14.50 8.15
N ILE A 165 3.17 -13.50 7.28
CA ILE A 165 4.21 -12.47 7.08
C ILE A 165 4.43 -11.67 8.36
N MET A 166 3.36 -11.37 9.11
CA MET A 166 3.46 -10.65 10.38
C MET A 166 4.10 -11.46 11.50
N THR A 167 3.70 -12.72 11.68
CA THR A 167 3.95 -13.47 12.93
C THR A 167 4.68 -14.80 12.75
N GLY A 168 4.85 -15.27 11.52
CA GLY A 168 5.30 -16.63 11.21
C GLY A 168 4.29 -17.73 11.58
N ALA A 169 3.10 -17.37 12.06
CA ALA A 169 2.04 -18.30 12.44
C ALA A 169 0.92 -18.34 11.40
N GLY A 170 0.22 -19.47 11.29
CA GLY A 170 -0.94 -19.62 10.39
C GLY A 170 -0.58 -19.61 8.91
N CYS A 171 0.67 -19.92 8.54
CA CYS A 171 1.14 -19.92 7.15
C CYS A 171 0.47 -20.94 6.23
N ASN A 172 -0.07 -22.02 6.80
CA ASN A 172 -0.88 -22.98 6.03
C ASN A 172 -2.28 -22.43 5.70
N ASP A 173 -2.72 -21.42 6.47
CA ASP A 173 -3.98 -20.72 6.28
C ASP A 173 -3.75 -19.37 5.57
N ASP A 174 -2.53 -19.13 5.09
CA ASP A 174 -2.18 -17.95 4.32
C ASP A 174 -2.39 -18.22 2.82
N PRO A 175 -3.41 -17.60 2.21
CA PRO A 175 -3.81 -17.87 0.84
C PRO A 175 -2.79 -17.37 -0.20
N ASP A 176 -1.85 -16.50 0.18
CA ASP A 176 -0.78 -16.04 -0.72
C ASP A 176 0.48 -16.93 -0.64
N MET A 177 0.48 -17.85 0.33
CA MET A 177 1.44 -18.93 0.48
C MET A 177 0.91 -20.26 -0.09
N GLU A 178 -0.21 -20.25 -0.84
CA GLU A 178 -0.64 -21.40 -1.63
C GLU A 178 0.48 -21.78 -2.61
N MET A 179 1.23 -22.78 -2.17
CA MET A 179 2.43 -23.31 -2.78
C MET A 179 2.13 -23.69 -4.23
N ASN A 180 2.82 -23.04 -5.18
CA ASN A 180 2.95 -23.57 -6.53
C ASN A 180 3.42 -25.04 -6.40
N PRO A 181 2.69 -26.06 -6.93
CA PRO A 181 2.98 -27.47 -6.69
C PRO A 181 4.31 -27.98 -7.28
N THR A 182 5.14 -27.10 -7.82
CA THR A 182 6.43 -27.44 -8.42
C THR A 182 7.63 -27.42 -7.47
N PHE A 183 7.47 -27.08 -6.18
CA PHE A 183 8.59 -27.12 -5.23
C PHE A 183 8.37 -28.17 -4.14
N ARG A 184 8.54 -29.45 -4.51
CA ARG A 184 8.90 -30.49 -3.52
C ARG A 184 10.37 -30.32 -3.19
N PRO A 185 10.77 -30.09 -1.93
CA PRO A 185 12.15 -30.33 -1.54
C PRO A 185 12.38 -31.85 -1.56
N GLU A 186 13.43 -32.30 -2.25
CA GLU A 186 13.88 -33.69 -2.13
C GLU A 186 14.35 -33.97 -0.70
N PRO A 187 14.08 -35.18 -0.17
CA PRO A 187 14.54 -35.55 1.15
C PRO A 187 16.05 -35.82 1.12
N HIS A 188 16.79 -35.13 1.99
CA HIS A 188 18.12 -35.54 2.44
C HIS A 188 18.00 -36.30 3.77
#